data_AF-A0A2F0ATR0-F1
#
_entry.id   AF-A0A2F0ATR0-F1
#
_cell.length_a   1.000
_cell.length_b   1.000
_cell.length_c   1.000
_cell.angle_alpha   90.00
_cell.angle_beta   90.00
_cell.angle_gamma   90.00
#
_symmetry.space_group_name_H-M   'P 1'
#
loop_
_entity.id
_entity.type
_entity.pdbx_description
1 polymer ?
#
loop_
_entity_poly.entity_id
_entity_poly.type
_entity_poly.pdbx_seq_one_letter_code
_entity_poly.pdbx_strand_id
1 'polypeptide(L)' 'MEAEIKQAYPTAHVALIEGSDGIFDVHLGDALIYSKEDMFGGRFPAPGFIAELIGLSLTI' A
#
# COMPACT_ATOMS: atom_id res chain seq x y z
N MET A 1 -4.13 2.71 7.32
CA MET A 1 -3.56 1.78 6.33
C MET A 1 -3.75 0.31 6.67
N GLU A 2 -3.18 -0.23 7.73
CA GLU A 2 -3.38 -1.67 8.01
C GLU A 2 -4.87 -2.02 8.22
N ALA A 3 -5.58 -1.22 9.04
CA ALA A 3 -6.99 -1.49 9.35
C ALA A 3 -7.91 -1.45 8.13
N GLU A 4 -7.72 -0.48 7.22
CA GLU A 4 -8.50 -0.38 5.97
C GLU A 4 -8.21 -1.56 5.03
N ILE A 5 -6.95 -1.99 4.92
CA ILE A 5 -6.59 -3.17 4.11
C ILE A 5 -7.25 -4.42 4.68
N LYS A 6 -7.19 -4.63 6.00
CA LYS A 6 -7.84 -5.78 6.66
C LYS A 6 -9.37 -5.74 6.58
N GLN A 7 -9.96 -4.55 6.52
CA GLN A 7 -11.41 -4.40 6.33
C GLN A 7 -11.83 -4.86 4.92
N ALA A 8 -11.06 -4.50 3.89
CA ALA A 8 -11.34 -4.90 2.51
C ALA A 8 -10.90 -6.35 2.19
N TYR A 9 -9.80 -6.81 2.81
CA TYR A 9 -9.18 -8.11 2.61
C TYR A 9 -8.92 -8.79 3.97
N PRO A 10 -9.94 -9.42 4.58
CA PRO A 10 -9.83 -9.97 5.94
C PRO A 10 -8.78 -11.08 6.11
N THR A 11 -8.42 -11.75 5.01
CA THR A 11 -7.41 -12.82 4.98
C THR A 11 -6.01 -12.30 4.65
N ALA A 12 -5.83 -11.00 4.40
CA ALA A 12 -4.54 -10.44 4.06
C ALA A 12 -3.60 -10.45 5.28
N HIS A 13 -2.37 -10.90 5.04
CA HIS A 13 -1.27 -10.74 5.98
C HIS A 13 -0.58 -9.40 5.72
N VAL A 14 -0.71 -8.47 6.65
CA VAL A 14 -0.08 -7.15 6.56
C VAL A 14 1.09 -7.09 7.54
N ALA A 15 2.27 -6.74 7.04
CA ALA A 15 3.45 -6.48 7.85
C ALA A 15 3.81 -4.99 7.76
N LEU A 16 4.05 -4.38 8.91
CA LEU A 16 4.60 -3.02 9.00
C LEU A 16 6.11 -3.14 9.14
N ILE A 17 6.84 -2.71 8.12
CA ILE A 17 8.30 -2.74 8.10
C ILE A 17 8.78 -1.32 8.39
N GLU A 18 9.58 -1.14 9.44
CA GLU A 18 10.19 0.16 9.73
C GLU A 18 11.18 0.53 8.61
N GLY A 19 10.84 1.58 7.87
CA GLY A 19 11.70 2.17 6.86
C GLY A 19 12.65 3.23 7.45
N SER A 20 13.57 3.71 6.61
CA SER A 20 14.43 4.86 6.91
C SER A 20 14.09 6.03 5.98
N ASP A 21 14.60 7.22 6.28
CA ASP A 21 14.58 8.39 5.38
C ASP A 21 13.20 8.87 4.88
N GLY A 22 12.12 8.61 5.64
CA GLY A 22 10.78 9.07 5.29
C GLY A 22 10.14 8.32 4.10
N ILE A 23 10.70 7.15 3.78
CA ILE A 23 10.18 6.19 2.80
C ILE A 23 8.79 5.74 3.23
N PHE A 24 7.89 5.66 2.25
CA PHE A 24 6.60 5.03 2.40
C PHE A 24 6.29 4.26 1.13
N ASP A 25 6.53 2.96 1.20
CA ASP A 25 6.30 2.02 0.12
C ASP A 25 5.26 0.99 0.54
N VAL A 26 4.45 0.55 -0.42
CA VAL A 26 3.49 -0.53 -0.24
C VAL A 26 3.79 -1.60 -1.27
N HIS A 27 4.05 -2.80 -0.76
CA HIS A 27 4.29 -3.98 -1.57
C HIS A 27 3.12 -4.96 -1.45
N LEU A 28 2.75 -5.57 -2.57
CA LEU A 28 1.86 -6.72 -2.64
C LEU A 28 2.68 -7.95 -3.04
N GLY A 29 3.08 -8.74 -2.06
CA GLY A 29 4.11 -9.76 -2.27
C GLY A 29 5.44 -9.10 -2.63
N ASP A 30 6.07 -9.53 -3.73
CA ASP A 30 7.33 -8.95 -4.23
C ASP A 30 7.12 -7.68 -5.09
N ALA A 31 5.88 -7.33 -5.43
CA ALA A 31 5.58 -6.20 -6.30
C ALA A 31 5.39 -4.89 -5.53
N LEU A 32 6.14 -3.85 -5.88
CA LEU A 32 5.87 -2.48 -5.43
C LEU A 32 4.61 -1.97 -6.14
N ILE A 33 3.55 -1.70 -5.37
CA ILE A 33 2.27 -1.19 -5.91
C ILE A 33 2.09 0.31 -5.64
N TYR A 34 2.87 0.87 -4.71
CA TYR A 34 2.85 2.29 -4.40
C TYR A 34 4.16 2.72 -3.74
N SER A 35 4.74 3.83 -4.22
CA SER A 35 5.79 4.55 -3.51
C SER A 35 5.42 6.02 -3.39
N LYS A 36 5.60 6.57 -2.19
CA LYS A 36 5.42 8.01 -1.93
C LYS A 36 6.42 8.85 -2.74
N GLU A 37 7.62 8.34 -2.99
CA GLU A 37 8.66 9.09 -3.72
C GLU A 37 8.29 9.30 -5.20
N ASP A 38 7.60 8.33 -5.80
CA ASP A 38 7.12 8.42 -7.18
C ASP A 38 5.95 9.41 -7.34
N MET A 39 5.27 9.75 -6.24
CA MET A 39 4.15 10.68 -6.26
C MET A 39 4.64 12.12 -6.27
N PHE A 40 4.17 12.91 -7.24
CA PHE A 40 4.51 14.33 -7.35
C PHE A 40 4.17 15.07 -6.04
N GLY A 41 5.21 15.48 -5.31
CA GLY A 41 5.09 16.16 -4.02
C GLY A 41 5.07 15.26 -2.77
N GLY A 42 5.43 13.97 -2.87
CA GLY A 42 5.66 13.11 -1.72
C GLY A 42 4.44 12.92 -0.83
N ARG A 43 3.26 12.79 -1.41
CA ARG A 43 2.00 12.74 -0.66
C ARG A 43 1.69 11.33 -0.21
N PHE A 44 1.12 11.19 0.98
CA PHE A 44 0.54 9.93 1.43
C PHE A 44 -0.74 9.60 0.65
N PRO A 45 -1.07 8.31 0.48
CA PRO A 45 -2.29 7.91 -0.20
C PRO A 45 -3.53 8.33 0.60
N ALA A 46 -4.62 8.63 -0.11
CA ALA A 46 -5.92 8.87 0.51
C ALA A 46 -6.48 7.57 1.13
N PRO A 47 -7.38 7.65 2.13
CA PRO A 47 -8.05 6.47 2.66
C PRO A 47 -8.74 5.66 1.55
N GLY A 48 -8.58 4.35 1.57
CA GLY A 48 -9.14 3.42 0.58
C GLY A 48 -8.28 3.22 -0.67
N PHE A 49 -7.40 4.16 -1.01
CA PHE A 49 -6.63 4.13 -2.26
C PHE A 49 -5.75 2.87 -2.42
N ILE A 50 -5.06 2.47 -1.35
CA ILE A 50 -4.22 1.27 -1.38
C ILE A 50 -5.07 0.00 -1.55
N ALA A 51 -6.26 -0.06 -0.96
CA ALA A 51 -7.16 -1.20 -1.15
C ALA A 51 -7.64 -1.30 -2.61
N GLU A 52 -7.95 -0.17 -3.25
CA GLU A 52 -8.29 -0.13 -4.68
C GLU A 52 -7.12 -0.62 -5.56
N LEU A 53 -5.89 -0.17 -5.28
CA LEU A 53 -4.69 -0.63 -6.02
C LEU A 53 -4.46 -2.14 -5.90
N ILE A 54 -4.68 -2.72 -4.72
CA ILE A 54 -4.60 -4.18 -4.52
C ILE A 54 -5.61 -4.88 -5.43
N GLY A 55 -6.87 -4.41 -5.47
CA GLY A 55 -7.92 -4.99 -6.31
C GLY A 55 -7.58 -4.96 -7.81
N LEU A 56 -7.02 -3.85 -8.29
CA LEU A 56 -6.56 -3.72 -9.68
C LEU A 56 -5.41 -4.69 -9.99
N SER A 57 -4.50 -4.91 -9.03
CA SER A 57 -3.32 -5.77 -9.20
C SER A 57 -3.65 -7.27 -9.19
N LEU A 58 -4.77 -7.67 -8.58
CA LEU A 58 -5.24 -9.07 -8.53
C LEU A 58 -6.12 -9.48 -9.72
N THR A 59 -6.52 -8.53 -10.57
CA THR A 59 -7.41 -8.77 -11.72
C THR A 59 -6.63 -9.08 -13.02
N ILE A 60 -5.30 -9.18 -12.92
CA ILE A 60 -4.37 -9.47 -14.02
C ILE A 60 -3.93 -10.93 -13.94
#